data_AF-Q9PD21-F1
#
_entry.id   AF-Q9PD21-F1
#
_cell.length_a   1.000
_cell.length_b   1.000
_cell.length_c   1.000
_cell.angle_alpha   90.00
_cell.angle_beta   90.00
_cell.angle_gamma   90.00
#
_symmetry.space_group_name_H-M   'P 1'
#
loop_
_entity.id
_entity.type
_entity.pdbx_description
1 polymer ?
#
loop_
_entity_poly.entity_id
_entity_poly.type
_entity_poly.pdbx_seq_one_letter_code
_entity_poly.pdbx_strand_id
1 'polypeptide(L)'
;MPGVKPGIAAAATLACIKSNTNLTTEEIRRALPALQEPLCLLNATQLGKRLHCSAKAVNQLLASRGFQFRNERDEWELTEAGRVWGEAIPYSRNGHSSYQLLWNPDVIACLREAA
;
A
#
# COMPACT_ATOMS: atom_id res chain seq x y z
N MET A 1 5.49 15.07 15.79
CA MET A 1 6.10 13.90 16.45
C MET A 1 7.35 13.52 15.68
N PRO A 2 8.56 13.79 16.20
CA PRO A 2 9.80 13.33 15.57
C PRO A 2 9.73 11.81 15.34
N GLY A 3 10.08 11.35 14.14
CA GLY A 3 10.12 9.91 13.81
C GLY A 3 8.78 9.23 13.45
N VAL A 4 7.66 9.95 13.40
CA VAL A 4 6.37 9.38 13.01
C VAL A 4 6.06 9.72 11.55
N LYS A 5 5.74 8.70 10.75
CA LYS A 5 5.39 8.88 9.34
C LYS A 5 4.02 9.59 9.20
N PRO A 6 3.86 10.59 8.31
CA PRO A 6 2.65 11.43 8.23
C PRO A 6 1.35 10.66 8.00
N GLY A 7 1.35 9.64 7.13
CA GLY A 7 0.15 8.85 6.85
C GLY A 7 -0.38 8.08 8.07
N ILE A 8 0.52 7.55 8.91
CA ILE A 8 0.16 6.88 10.17
C ILE A 8 -0.45 7.89 11.14
N ALA A 9 0.16 9.08 11.26
CA ALA A 9 -0.38 10.15 12.10
C ALA A 9 -1.79 10.57 11.65
N ALA A 10 -2.00 10.79 10.35
CA ALA A 10 -3.30 11.15 9.80
C ALA A 10 -4.37 10.07 10.05
N ALA A 11 -4.04 8.79 9.80
CA ALA A 11 -4.95 7.68 10.06
C ALA A 11 -5.33 7.56 11.54
N ALA A 12 -4.34 7.69 12.44
CA ALA A 12 -4.57 7.66 13.89
C ALA A 12 -5.42 8.86 14.36
N THR A 13 -5.19 10.06 13.81
CA THR A 13 -6.00 11.25 14.11
C THR A 13 -7.45 11.04 13.69
N LEU A 14 -7.70 10.55 12.47
CA LEU A 14 -9.06 10.28 11.99
C LEU A 14 -9.77 9.22 12.84
N ALA A 15 -9.06 8.15 13.22
CA ALA A 15 -9.59 7.12 14.11
C ALA A 15 -9.96 7.69 15.49
N CYS A 16 -9.11 8.54 16.06
CA CYS A 16 -9.34 9.21 17.34
C CYS A 16 -10.53 10.18 17.28
N ILE A 17 -10.65 10.99 16.22
CA ILE A 17 -11.80 11.90 16.05
C ILE A 17 -13.09 11.09 15.98
N LYS A 18 -13.13 10.01 15.17
CA LYS A 18 -14.30 9.15 15.05
C LYS A 18 -14.72 8.54 16.38
N SER A 19 -13.76 8.02 17.17
CA SER A 19 -14.07 7.39 18.46
C SER A 19 -14.59 8.36 19.51
N ASN A 20 -14.26 9.65 19.41
CA ASN A 20 -14.64 10.66 20.42
C ASN A 20 -15.86 11.50 20.03
N THR A 21 -16.24 11.55 18.75
CA THR A 21 -17.26 12.51 18.28
C THR A 21 -18.50 11.86 17.64
N ASN A 22 -18.46 10.56 17.33
CA ASN A 22 -19.47 9.88 16.50
C ASN A 22 -19.73 10.55 15.14
N LEU A 23 -18.88 11.49 14.69
CA LEU A 23 -19.00 12.13 13.39
C LEU A 23 -18.76 11.12 12.27
N THR A 24 -19.61 11.18 11.26
CA THR A 24 -19.45 10.35 10.06
C THR A 24 -18.41 10.96 9.13
N THR A 25 -17.70 10.13 8.36
CA THR A 25 -16.72 10.58 7.37
C THR A 25 -17.36 10.98 6.03
N GLU A 26 -18.69 10.94 5.91
CA GLU A 26 -19.38 11.12 4.62
C GLU A 26 -19.30 12.55 4.08
N GLU A 27 -19.38 13.56 4.94
CA GLU A 27 -19.24 14.97 4.52
C GLU A 27 -17.84 15.24 3.98
N ILE A 28 -16.82 14.71 4.66
CA ILE A 28 -15.41 14.78 4.22
C ILE A 28 -15.26 14.05 2.89
N ARG A 29 -15.83 12.84 2.75
CA ARG A 29 -15.78 12.06 1.51
C ARG A 29 -16.40 12.81 0.33
N ARG A 30 -17.49 13.56 0.54
CA ARG A 30 -18.16 14.36 -0.49
C ARG A 30 -17.37 15.60 -0.88
N ALA A 31 -16.63 16.19 0.06
CA ALA A 31 -15.84 17.40 -0.17
C ALA A 31 -14.50 17.12 -0.86
N LEU A 32 -13.95 15.91 -0.72
CA LEU A 32 -12.70 15.51 -1.36
C LEU A 32 -12.92 15.22 -2.85
N PRO A 33 -12.02 15.69 -3.74
CA PRO A 33 -12.10 15.36 -5.15
C PRO A 33 -11.93 13.85 -5.36
N ALA A 34 -12.55 13.34 -6.42
CA ALA A 34 -12.30 11.97 -6.86
C ALA A 34 -10.80 11.81 -7.19
N LEU A 35 -10.21 10.70 -6.75
CA LEU A 35 -8.83 10.38 -7.10
C LEU A 35 -8.75 10.18 -8.62
N GLN A 36 -7.85 10.93 -9.26
CA GLN A 36 -7.61 10.83 -10.71
C GLN A 36 -6.54 9.78 -11.07
N GLU A 37 -5.69 9.44 -10.11
CA GLU A 37 -4.63 8.46 -10.28
C GLU A 37 -5.16 7.02 -10.09
N PRO A 38 -4.62 6.04 -10.83
CA PRO A 38 -5.04 4.65 -10.71
C PRO A 38 -4.73 4.12 -9.31
N LEU A 39 -5.78 3.65 -8.63
CA LEU A 39 -5.69 3.21 -7.24
C LEU A 39 -4.74 2.01 -7.08
N CYS A 40 -3.78 2.15 -6.15
CA CYS A 40 -2.99 1.03 -5.64
C CYS A 40 -3.86 0.16 -4.71
N LEU A 41 -4.53 -0.85 -5.27
CA LEU A 41 -5.56 -1.63 -4.55
C LEU A 41 -5.12 -3.03 -4.16
N LEU A 42 -4.06 -3.56 -4.77
CA LEU A 42 -3.74 -4.98 -4.68
C LEU A 42 -2.48 -5.21 -3.86
N ASN A 43 -2.59 -6.00 -2.79
CA ASN A 43 -1.42 -6.55 -2.13
C ASN A 43 -0.83 -7.74 -2.90
N ALA A 44 0.36 -8.20 -2.50
CA ALA A 44 1.05 -9.32 -3.15
C ALA A 44 0.21 -10.61 -3.25
N THR A 45 -0.66 -10.89 -2.28
CA THR A 45 -1.57 -12.04 -2.32
C THR A 45 -2.64 -11.88 -3.39
N GLN A 46 -3.22 -10.69 -3.52
CA GLN A 46 -4.23 -10.40 -4.55
C GLN A 46 -3.62 -10.36 -5.96
N LEU A 47 -2.42 -9.81 -6.10
CA LEU A 47 -1.64 -9.92 -7.34
C LEU A 47 -1.38 -11.39 -7.70
N GLY A 48 -0.96 -12.20 -6.72
CA GLY A 48 -0.66 -13.61 -6.92
C GLY A 48 -1.85 -14.40 -7.44
N LYS A 49 -3.06 -14.10 -6.95
CA LYS A 49 -4.29 -14.71 -7.49
C LYS A 49 -4.49 -14.42 -8.99
N ARG A 50 -4.14 -13.22 -9.46
CA ARG A 50 -4.27 -12.81 -10.88
C ARG A 50 -3.13 -13.32 -11.77
N LEU A 51 -1.98 -13.59 -11.16
CA LEU A 51 -0.79 -14.16 -11.81
C LEU A 51 -0.71 -15.68 -11.65
N HIS A 52 -1.68 -16.29 -10.97
CA HIS A 52 -1.70 -17.72 -10.64
C HIS A 52 -0.44 -18.20 -9.89
N CYS A 53 0.09 -17.37 -8.98
CA CYS A 53 1.28 -17.68 -8.19
C CYS A 53 1.13 -17.23 -6.72
N SER A 54 2.08 -17.67 -5.86
CA SER A 54 2.05 -17.34 -4.44
C SER A 54 2.46 -15.88 -4.19
N ALA A 55 2.01 -15.30 -3.06
CA ALA A 55 2.44 -13.96 -2.64
C ALA A 55 3.98 -13.84 -2.51
N LYS A 56 4.66 -14.93 -2.11
CA LYS A 56 6.12 -14.98 -2.05
C LYS A 56 6.72 -14.84 -3.45
N ALA A 57 6.20 -15.58 -4.43
CA ALA A 57 6.66 -15.51 -5.82
C ALA A 57 6.42 -14.12 -6.42
N VAL A 58 5.25 -13.51 -6.16
CA VAL A 58 4.98 -12.12 -6.58
C VAL A 58 5.99 -11.16 -5.98
N ASN A 59 6.27 -11.27 -4.68
CA ASN A 59 7.23 -10.37 -4.03
C ASN A 59 8.64 -10.51 -4.60
N GLN A 60 9.05 -11.73 -4.94
CA GLN A 60 10.32 -11.98 -5.60
C GLN A 60 10.35 -11.41 -7.02
N LEU A 61 9.26 -11.52 -7.77
CA LEU A 61 9.14 -10.96 -9.11
C LEU A 61 9.16 -9.42 -9.10
N LEU A 62 8.42 -8.79 -8.19
CA LEU A 62 8.48 -7.34 -7.99
C LEU A 62 9.89 -6.88 -7.62
N ALA A 63 10.61 -7.65 -6.81
CA ALA A 63 11.99 -7.35 -6.45
C ALA A 63 12.96 -7.55 -7.61
N SER A 64 12.81 -8.60 -8.41
CA SER A 64 13.65 -8.84 -9.59
C SER A 64 13.43 -7.80 -10.68
N ARG A 65 12.24 -7.18 -10.74
CA ARG A 65 11.95 -5.99 -11.57
C ARG A 65 12.46 -4.68 -10.99
N GLY A 66 13.06 -4.71 -9.79
CA GLY A 66 13.56 -3.51 -9.13
C GLY A 66 12.46 -2.59 -8.62
N PHE A 67 11.23 -3.07 -8.40
CA PHE A 67 10.12 -2.27 -7.87
C PHE A 67 10.09 -2.25 -6.34
N GLN A 68 10.65 -3.26 -5.69
CA GLN A 68 10.74 -3.30 -4.23
C GLN A 68 12.04 -3.98 -3.78
N PHE A 69 12.41 -3.77 -2.52
CA PHE A 69 13.57 -4.40 -1.90
C PHE A 69 13.28 -4.73 -0.44
N ARG A 70 14.10 -5.61 0.14
CA ARG A 70 14.11 -5.87 1.59
C ARG A 70 15.01 -4.85 2.27
N ASN A 71 14.45 -4.07 3.19
CA ASN A 71 15.23 -3.13 4.00
C ASN A 71 15.98 -3.87 5.14
N GLU A 72 16.73 -3.11 5.94
CA GLU A 72 17.49 -3.62 7.09
C GLU A 72 16.63 -4.28 8.18
N ARG A 73 15.31 -4.03 8.16
CA ARG A 73 14.33 -4.59 9.10
C ARG A 73 13.62 -5.84 8.54
N ASP A 74 14.08 -6.35 7.40
CA ASP A 74 13.42 -7.42 6.64
C ASP A 74 11.94 -7.09 6.30
N GLU A 75 11.64 -5.83 6.06
CA GLU A 75 10.35 -5.34 5.55
C GLU A 75 10.46 -5.02 4.07
N TRP A 76 9.36 -5.12 3.33
CA TRP A 76 9.32 -4.72 1.92
C TRP A 76 9.15 -3.21 1.80
N GLU A 77 10.03 -2.55 1.05
CA GLU A 77 9.95 -1.14 0.72
C GLU A 77 9.99 -0.90 -0.79
N LEU A 78 9.33 0.18 -1.23
CA LEU A 78 9.30 0.59 -2.64
C LEU A 78 10.61 1.27 -3.04
N THR A 79 11.12 0.89 -4.20
CA THR A 79 12.13 1.70 -4.91
C THR A 79 11.46 2.92 -5.55
N GLU A 80 12.26 3.80 -6.16
CA GLU A 80 11.72 4.91 -6.96
C GLU A 80 10.89 4.40 -8.14
N ALA A 81 11.36 3.36 -8.84
CA ALA A 81 10.61 2.74 -9.92
C ALA A 81 9.32 2.08 -9.42
N GLY A 82 9.33 1.52 -8.21
CA GLY A 82 8.15 0.94 -7.58
C GLY A 82 7.06 1.96 -7.28
N ARG A 83 7.42 3.20 -6.93
CA ARG A 83 6.45 4.27 -6.62
C ARG A 83 5.56 4.66 -7.80
N VAL A 84 5.97 4.37 -9.02
CA VAL A 84 5.13 4.57 -10.22
C VAL A 84 3.92 3.62 -10.22
N TRP A 85 4.07 2.44 -9.60
CA TRP A 85 3.08 1.37 -9.64
C TRP A 85 2.48 1.02 -8.29
N GLY A 86 3.02 1.55 -7.21
CA GLY A 86 2.70 1.09 -5.88
C GLY A 86 2.80 2.18 -4.83
N GLU A 87 2.06 1.97 -3.75
CA GLU A 87 2.01 2.86 -2.61
C GLU A 87 2.28 2.06 -1.33
N ALA A 88 3.00 2.69 -0.40
CA ALA A 88 3.17 2.16 0.94
C ALA A 88 2.07 2.76 1.84
N ILE A 89 1.06 1.95 2.15
CA ILE A 89 -0.08 2.37 2.95
C ILE A 89 0.08 1.92 4.41
N PRO A 90 -0.16 2.82 5.39
CA PRO A 90 -0.31 2.46 6.80
C PRO A 90 -1.25 1.27 7.00
N TYR A 91 -0.78 0.23 7.68
CA TYR A 91 -1.57 -0.95 8.02
C TYR A 91 -1.41 -1.28 9.50
N SER A 92 -2.53 -1.48 10.20
CA SER A 92 -2.53 -1.92 11.59
C SER A 92 -3.29 -3.23 11.73
N ARG A 93 -2.67 -4.21 12.38
CA ARG A 93 -3.29 -5.51 12.69
C ARG A 93 -2.87 -5.94 14.08
N ASN A 94 -3.86 -6.25 14.93
CA ASN A 94 -3.65 -6.75 16.29
C ASN A 94 -2.70 -5.87 17.14
N GLY A 95 -2.74 -4.55 16.97
CA GLY A 95 -1.89 -3.60 17.70
C GLY A 95 -0.50 -3.37 17.09
N HIS A 96 -0.10 -4.12 16.06
CA HIS A 96 1.11 -3.87 15.30
C HIS A 96 0.81 -2.97 14.09
N SER A 97 1.47 -1.80 14.04
CA SER A 97 1.37 -0.87 12.91
C SER A 97 2.63 -0.97 12.06
N SER A 98 2.48 -1.36 10.79
CA SER A 98 3.55 -1.38 9.80
C SER A 98 3.01 -0.83 8.46
N TYR A 99 3.76 -0.98 7.38
CA TYR A 99 3.36 -0.58 6.03
C TYR A 99 3.02 -1.82 5.21
N GLN A 100 1.93 -1.73 4.47
CA GLN A 100 1.61 -2.66 3.42
C GLN A 100 1.87 -1.99 2.07
N LEU A 101 2.59 -2.69 1.19
CA LEU A 101 2.69 -2.28 -0.20
C LEU A 101 1.44 -2.72 -0.95
N LEU A 102 0.76 -1.74 -1.53
CA LEU A 102 -0.34 -1.95 -2.47
C LEU A 102 0.12 -1.54 -3.86
N TRP A 103 -0.41 -2.22 -4.86
CA TRP A 103 0.00 -2.08 -6.24
C TRP A 103 -1.20 -1.76 -7.13
N ASN A 104 -0.95 -0.88 -8.10
CA ASN A 104 -1.83 -0.64 -9.23
C ASN A 104 -2.01 -1.97 -10.00
N PRO A 105 -3.25 -2.41 -10.30
CA PRO A 105 -3.50 -3.59 -11.12
C PRO A 105 -2.72 -3.66 -12.43
N ASP A 106 -2.41 -2.52 -13.04
CA ASP A 106 -1.70 -2.44 -14.32
C ASP A 106 -0.24 -2.92 -14.25
N VAL A 107 0.35 -2.96 -13.03
CA VAL A 107 1.70 -3.54 -12.82
C VAL A 107 1.79 -4.99 -13.30
N ILE A 108 0.66 -5.69 -13.38
CA ILE A 108 0.57 -7.06 -13.87
C ILE A 108 1.11 -7.17 -15.30
N ALA A 109 0.90 -6.16 -16.15
CA ALA A 109 1.43 -6.15 -17.51
C ALA A 109 2.98 -6.18 -17.48
N CYS A 110 3.59 -5.29 -16.68
CA CYS A 110 5.04 -5.25 -16.49
C CYS A 110 5.60 -6.56 -15.92
N LEU A 111 4.83 -7.25 -15.07
CA LEU A 111 5.24 -8.51 -14.48
C LEU A 111 5.17 -9.70 -15.46
N ARG A 112 4.23 -9.68 -16.43
CA ARG A 112 4.07 -10.76 -17.41
C ARG A 112 5.10 -10.75 -18.53
N GLU A 113 5.66 -9.60 -18.90
CA GLU A 113 6.61 -9.48 -20.01
C GLU A 113 8.00 -10.13 -19.76
N ALA A 114 8.26 -10.72 -18.59
CA ALA A 114 9.48 -11.52 -18.35
C ALA A 114 9.21 -12.86 -17.67
N ALA A 115 7.99 -13.37 -17.82
CA ALA A 115 7.66 -14.75 -17.45
C ALA A 115 7.94 -15.69 -18.62
#